data_AF-A0A2E3XRB8-F1
#
_entry.id   AF-A0A2E3XRB8-F1
#
_cell.length_a   1.000
_cell.length_b   1.000
_cell.length_c   1.000
_cell.angle_alpha   90.00
_cell.angle_beta   90.00
_cell.angle_gamma   90.00
#
_symmetry.space_group_name_H-M   'P 1'
#
loop_
_entity.id
_entity.type
_entity.pdbx_description
1 polymer ?
#
loop_
_entity_poly.entity_id
_entity_poly.type
_entity_poly.pdbx_seq_one_letter_code
_entity_poly.pdbx_strand_id
1 'polypeptide(L)'
;MIKSFQFYIFLHLILLGLMSCGQEPSDSDSLSETGQNLQQASLLNVFFHKMSSLEVEVFYEDESEPYTGTTVLGKDYWNLFEVNLKEILKASERNSLSISIDTKLNEMTRFDKRTQTSWSAKELNSLFSELGAKEANSNQGILSVIFVSGHFRDNAGEVQEGVLGIHITGTTHIVIFKDVIKKIEASENTWVARFSEQSVLVHEVGHALGLVNNGLRMTIDHQDKEHGDHCNNQKCVMYWLNEGRDGLQQFIRDYISTGNEVIFDDQCLNDAHNH
;
A
#
# COMPACT_ATOMS: atom_id res chain seq x y z
N MET A 1 -64.58 25.74 37.29
CA MET A 1 -64.42 26.18 35.88
C MET A 1 -64.04 24.95 35.07
N ILE A 2 -65.04 24.24 34.54
CA ILE A 2 -64.90 22.97 33.83
C ILE A 2 -65.07 23.29 32.35
N LYS A 3 -64.13 22.92 31.48
CA LYS A 3 -64.32 22.91 30.03
C LYS A 3 -63.88 21.58 29.46
N SER A 4 -64.86 20.89 28.88
CA SER A 4 -64.78 19.65 28.12
C SER A 4 -63.81 19.73 26.95
N PHE A 5 -63.10 18.63 26.70
CA PHE A 5 -62.36 18.38 25.47
C PHE A 5 -63.24 17.50 24.57
N GLN A 6 -63.59 17.99 23.37
CA GLN A 6 -64.32 17.22 22.37
C GLN A 6 -63.37 16.56 21.38
N PHE A 7 -63.71 15.32 21.05
CA PHE A 7 -63.06 14.40 20.12
C PHE A 7 -63.55 14.69 18.70
N TYR A 8 -62.65 14.77 17.71
CA TYR A 8 -63.02 14.68 16.29
C TYR A 8 -62.09 13.70 15.57
N ILE A 9 -62.70 12.60 15.12
CA ILE A 9 -62.17 11.64 14.16
C ILE A 9 -62.30 12.26 12.77
N PHE A 10 -61.23 12.24 11.97
CA PHE A 10 -61.35 12.40 10.52
C PHE A 10 -60.62 11.25 9.81
N LEU A 11 -61.45 10.40 9.22
CA LEU A 11 -61.14 9.40 8.21
C LEU A 11 -61.15 10.11 6.85
N HIS A 12 -60.14 9.96 5.98
CA HIS A 12 -60.36 9.71 4.54
C HIS A 12 -59.07 9.56 3.69
N LEU A 13 -59.11 8.46 2.93
CA LEU A 13 -58.69 8.21 1.54
C LEU A 13 -57.23 8.34 1.08
N ILE A 14 -56.77 7.18 0.61
CA ILE A 14 -55.70 6.92 -0.36
C ILE A 14 -56.02 7.57 -1.71
N LEU A 15 -55.03 8.23 -2.32
CA LEU A 15 -54.99 8.48 -3.76
C LEU A 15 -53.62 8.05 -4.32
N LEU A 16 -53.64 7.04 -5.18
CA LEU A 16 -52.51 6.62 -6.02
C LEU A 16 -52.19 7.70 -7.06
N GLY A 17 -50.92 8.04 -7.20
CA GLY A 17 -50.37 8.81 -8.31
C GLY A 17 -49.08 8.18 -8.82
N LEU A 18 -49.19 7.37 -9.87
CA LEU A 18 -48.07 6.99 -10.72
C LEU A 18 -47.75 8.18 -11.64
N MET A 19 -46.56 8.74 -11.54
CA MET A 19 -45.96 9.53 -12.62
C MET A 19 -44.59 8.94 -12.96
N SER A 20 -44.62 8.21 -14.07
CA SER A 20 -43.51 7.90 -14.94
C SER A 20 -42.96 9.20 -15.54
N CYS A 21 -41.64 9.39 -15.45
CA CYS A 21 -40.85 10.06 -16.47
C CYS A 21 -39.41 9.54 -16.34
N GLY A 22 -39.02 8.70 -17.29
CA GLY A 22 -37.65 8.32 -17.50
C GLY A 22 -36.82 9.50 -17.97
N GLN A 23 -35.56 9.52 -17.55
CA GLN A 23 -34.51 10.26 -18.18
C GLN A 23 -33.29 9.33 -18.26
N GLU A 24 -32.79 9.14 -19.48
CA GLU A 24 -31.66 8.28 -19.82
C GLU A 24 -30.39 8.70 -19.04
N PRO A 25 -29.49 7.75 -18.73
CA PRO A 25 -28.25 8.06 -18.04
C PRO A 25 -27.36 8.89 -18.98
N SER A 26 -26.91 10.04 -18.48
CA SER A 26 -25.71 10.68 -19.01
C SER A 26 -24.51 9.92 -18.48
N ASP A 27 -23.67 9.44 -19.39
CA ASP A 27 -22.36 8.87 -19.09
C ASP A 27 -21.56 9.87 -18.26
N SER A 28 -21.51 9.61 -16.96
CA SER A 28 -20.49 10.10 -16.07
C SER A 28 -20.06 8.88 -15.28
N ASP A 29 -18.82 8.44 -15.52
CA ASP A 29 -18.15 7.40 -14.75
C ASP A 29 -18.28 7.71 -13.26
N SER A 30 -19.27 7.09 -12.63
CA SER A 30 -19.36 7.00 -11.19
C SER A 30 -18.35 5.94 -10.76
N LEU A 31 -17.24 6.40 -10.18
CA LEU A 31 -16.44 5.57 -9.29
C LEU A 31 -17.35 5.14 -8.14
N SER A 32 -17.96 3.96 -8.31
CA SER A 32 -18.97 3.40 -7.42
C SER A 32 -18.32 2.88 -6.13
N GLU A 33 -18.62 3.54 -5.02
CA GLU A 33 -18.49 3.04 -3.66
C GLU A 33 -19.40 1.81 -3.47
N THR A 34 -18.84 0.61 -3.62
CA THR A 34 -19.21 -0.70 -2.99
C THR A 34 -18.60 -1.86 -3.79
N GLY A 35 -17.27 -1.88 -3.86
CA GLY A 35 -16.50 -3.01 -4.34
C GLY A 35 -15.08 -2.80 -3.82
N GLN A 36 -14.53 -3.77 -3.10
CA GLN A 36 -13.11 -3.71 -2.77
C GLN A 36 -12.35 -3.58 -4.10
N ASN A 37 -11.64 -2.47 -4.31
CA ASN A 37 -10.67 -2.40 -5.38
C ASN A 37 -9.60 -3.42 -4.98
N LEU A 38 -9.63 -4.61 -5.57
CA LEU A 38 -8.64 -5.66 -5.33
C LEU A 38 -7.54 -5.56 -6.38
N GLN A 39 -6.37 -6.14 -6.10
CA GLN A 39 -5.38 -6.33 -7.14
C GLN A 39 -5.90 -7.20 -8.28
N GLN A 40 -5.60 -6.77 -9.50
CA GLN A 40 -6.11 -7.41 -10.70
C GLN A 40 -5.48 -8.80 -10.87
N ALA A 41 -6.31 -9.83 -11.06
CA ALA A 41 -5.84 -11.21 -11.24
C ALA A 41 -4.87 -11.36 -12.45
N SER A 42 -5.05 -10.54 -13.49
CA SER A 42 -4.13 -10.50 -14.64
C SER A 42 -2.72 -10.05 -14.24
N LEU A 43 -2.62 -9.04 -13.38
CA LEU A 43 -1.37 -8.51 -12.84
C LEU A 43 -0.71 -9.56 -11.94
N LEU A 44 -1.45 -10.10 -10.96
CA LEU A 44 -0.93 -11.13 -10.05
C LEU A 44 -0.43 -12.37 -10.81
N ASN A 45 -1.12 -12.78 -11.88
CA ASN A 45 -0.68 -13.87 -12.75
C ASN A 45 0.65 -13.55 -13.47
N VAL A 46 0.93 -12.28 -13.79
CA VAL A 46 2.27 -11.90 -14.30
C VAL A 46 3.32 -12.14 -13.23
N PHE A 47 3.12 -11.61 -12.02
CA PHE A 47 4.09 -11.71 -10.93
C PHE A 47 4.37 -13.16 -10.51
N PHE A 48 3.32 -13.95 -10.25
CA PHE A 48 3.50 -15.29 -9.69
C PHE A 48 3.81 -16.36 -10.73
N HIS A 49 3.31 -16.22 -11.97
CA HIS A 49 3.34 -17.33 -12.94
C HIS A 49 4.08 -17.04 -14.24
N LYS A 50 4.02 -15.82 -14.77
CA LYS A 50 4.52 -15.55 -16.13
C LYS A 50 5.87 -14.88 -16.21
N MET A 51 6.16 -13.94 -15.32
CA MET A 51 7.33 -13.08 -15.50
C MET A 51 8.64 -13.87 -15.45
N SER A 52 9.54 -13.55 -16.38
CA SER A 52 10.95 -13.99 -16.34
C SER A 52 11.88 -12.92 -15.79
N SER A 53 11.40 -11.68 -15.65
CA SER A 53 12.16 -10.60 -15.05
C SER A 53 11.27 -9.70 -14.22
N LEU A 54 11.79 -9.22 -13.10
CA LEU A 54 11.20 -8.17 -12.28
C LEU A 54 12.17 -7.00 -12.20
N GLU A 55 11.67 -5.81 -12.49
CA GLU A 55 12.38 -4.55 -12.26
C GLU A 55 11.67 -3.78 -11.14
N VAL A 56 12.44 -3.35 -10.14
CA VAL A 56 12.00 -2.38 -9.14
C VAL A 56 12.69 -1.07 -9.45
N GLU A 57 11.95 -0.17 -10.08
CA GLU A 57 12.43 1.18 -10.40
C GLU A 57 12.09 2.14 -9.25
N VAL A 58 13.03 3.04 -8.98
CA VAL A 58 12.91 3.95 -7.83
C VAL A 58 13.06 5.40 -8.27
N PHE A 59 12.06 6.19 -7.91
CA PHE A 59 12.02 7.64 -8.08
C PHE A 59 12.16 8.31 -6.72
N TYR A 60 12.80 9.48 -6.67
CA TYR A 60 12.83 10.27 -5.44
C TYR A 60 12.77 11.77 -5.73
N GLU A 61 11.97 12.45 -4.90
CA GLU A 61 11.92 13.90 -4.88
C GLU A 61 13.23 14.44 -4.30
N ASP A 62 13.71 15.57 -4.82
CA ASP A 62 14.84 16.29 -4.23
C ASP A 62 14.63 16.51 -2.72
N GLU A 63 15.69 16.32 -1.94
CA GLU A 63 15.68 16.29 -0.46
C GLU A 63 14.84 15.17 0.16
N SER A 64 14.34 14.20 -0.62
CA SER A 64 13.58 13.04 -0.15
C SER A 64 14.29 11.75 -0.55
N GLU A 65 15.61 11.74 -0.44
CA GLU A 65 16.45 10.62 -0.83
C GLU A 65 16.10 9.37 0.00
N PRO A 66 15.93 8.19 -0.64
CA PRO A 66 15.90 6.94 0.08
C PRO A 66 17.23 6.71 0.79
N TYR A 67 17.18 6.03 1.93
CA TYR A 67 18.40 5.64 2.60
C TYR A 67 19.10 4.54 1.79
N THR A 68 20.34 4.79 1.40
CA THR A 68 21.19 3.87 0.63
C THR A 68 22.52 3.65 1.35
N GLY A 69 23.29 2.66 0.90
CA GLY A 69 24.58 2.28 1.48
C GLY A 69 24.49 1.06 2.39
N THR A 70 25.49 0.89 3.24
CA THR A 70 25.65 -0.33 4.05
C THR A 70 25.59 -0.07 5.55
N THR A 71 25.15 -1.10 6.27
CA THR A 71 25.23 -1.19 7.72
C THR A 71 26.67 -1.32 8.20
N VAL A 72 26.93 -1.16 9.51
CA VAL A 72 28.27 -1.40 10.10
C VAL A 72 28.76 -2.83 9.86
N LEU A 73 27.84 -3.79 9.72
CA LEU A 73 28.13 -5.19 9.41
C LEU A 73 28.33 -5.45 7.91
N GLY A 74 28.32 -4.40 7.08
CA GLY A 74 28.56 -4.48 5.63
C GLY A 74 27.36 -4.90 4.79
N LYS A 75 26.19 -5.13 5.42
CA LYS A 75 24.94 -5.47 4.73
C LYS A 75 24.30 -4.24 4.10
N ASP A 76 23.81 -4.33 2.87
CA ASP A 76 23.09 -3.22 2.21
C ASP A 76 21.76 -2.92 2.93
N TYR A 77 21.37 -1.65 3.04
CA TYR A 77 20.07 -1.28 3.63
C TYR A 77 18.90 -1.87 2.84
N TRP A 78 18.99 -1.93 1.52
CA TRP A 78 17.97 -2.49 0.64
C TRP A 78 17.85 -4.01 0.71
N ASN A 79 18.78 -4.69 1.39
CA ASN A 79 18.73 -6.14 1.52
C ASN A 79 17.46 -6.60 2.26
N LEU A 80 16.91 -5.83 3.20
CA LEU A 80 15.68 -6.23 3.89
C LEU A 80 14.52 -6.34 2.89
N PHE A 81 14.35 -5.32 2.05
CA PHE A 81 13.35 -5.33 1.00
C PHE A 81 13.63 -6.45 -0.02
N GLU A 82 14.87 -6.57 -0.50
CA GLU A 82 15.26 -7.58 -1.50
C GLU A 82 14.98 -9.02 -1.03
N VAL A 83 15.34 -9.37 0.21
CA VAL A 83 15.12 -10.72 0.74
C VAL A 83 13.63 -11.03 0.87
N ASN A 84 12.83 -10.09 1.37
CA ASN A 84 11.39 -10.30 1.51
C ASN A 84 10.67 -10.37 0.15
N LEU A 85 11.08 -9.54 -0.82
CA LEU A 85 10.57 -9.59 -2.19
C LEU A 85 10.91 -10.92 -2.88
N LYS A 86 12.14 -11.42 -2.71
CA LYS A 86 12.54 -12.73 -3.22
C LYS A 86 11.75 -13.86 -2.56
N GLU A 87 11.54 -13.76 -1.25
CA GLU A 87 10.83 -14.77 -0.48
C GLU A 87 9.37 -14.87 -0.88
N ILE A 88 8.62 -13.76 -0.91
CA ILE A 88 7.20 -13.75 -1.28
C ILE A 88 6.98 -14.27 -2.72
N LEU A 89 7.93 -14.03 -3.63
CA LEU A 89 7.88 -14.48 -5.03
C LEU A 89 8.42 -15.89 -5.26
N LYS A 90 8.88 -16.59 -4.20
CA LYS A 90 9.65 -17.86 -4.30
C LYS A 90 10.76 -17.81 -5.34
N ALA A 91 11.52 -16.72 -5.38
CA ALA A 91 12.51 -16.49 -6.44
C ALA A 91 13.57 -17.61 -6.51
N SER A 92 13.92 -18.23 -5.39
CA SER A 92 14.86 -19.36 -5.30
C SER A 92 14.39 -20.62 -6.04
N GLU A 93 13.08 -20.79 -6.25
CA GLU A 93 12.49 -21.90 -7.00
C GLU A 93 12.30 -21.57 -8.49
N ARG A 94 12.53 -20.31 -8.88
CA ARG A 94 12.31 -19.79 -10.23
C ARG A 94 13.63 -19.56 -10.95
N ASN A 95 14.23 -20.66 -11.43
CA ASN A 95 15.58 -20.66 -12.05
C ASN A 95 15.81 -19.65 -13.19
N SER A 96 14.76 -19.14 -13.84
CA SER A 96 14.84 -18.16 -14.94
C SER A 96 14.37 -16.75 -14.56
N LEU A 97 14.02 -16.50 -13.30
CA LEU A 97 13.59 -15.17 -12.85
C LEU A 97 14.80 -14.30 -12.53
N SER A 98 14.99 -13.22 -13.27
CA SER A 98 15.91 -12.15 -12.89
C SER A 98 15.18 -11.08 -12.07
N ILE A 99 15.80 -10.58 -11.00
CA ILE A 99 15.27 -9.46 -10.22
C ILE A 99 16.33 -8.37 -10.19
N SER A 100 15.96 -7.17 -10.61
CA SER A 100 16.78 -5.97 -10.55
C SER A 100 16.10 -4.93 -9.67
N ILE A 101 16.86 -4.31 -8.77
CA ILE A 101 16.39 -3.28 -7.84
C ILE A 101 17.39 -2.14 -7.89
N ASP A 102 16.93 -0.92 -8.11
CA ASP A 102 17.77 0.28 -8.01
C ASP A 102 18.07 0.53 -6.53
N THR A 103 19.27 0.18 -6.06
CA THR A 103 19.64 0.22 -4.62
C THR A 103 20.57 1.39 -4.29
N LYS A 104 21.14 2.03 -5.31
CA LYS A 104 22.03 3.18 -5.17
C LYS A 104 21.39 4.44 -5.74
N LEU A 105 21.63 5.59 -5.12
CA LEU A 105 21.06 6.87 -5.56
C LEU A 105 21.38 7.25 -7.01
N ASN A 106 22.49 6.76 -7.57
CA ASN A 106 22.88 7.01 -8.96
C ASN A 106 22.22 6.06 -9.98
N GLU A 107 21.54 5.02 -9.51
CA GLU A 107 20.69 4.12 -10.31
C GLU A 107 19.24 4.62 -10.33
N MET A 108 18.84 5.39 -9.31
CA MET A 108 17.49 5.91 -9.11
C MET A 108 17.23 7.23 -9.86
N THR A 109 15.96 7.51 -10.16
CA THR A 109 15.55 8.73 -10.89
C THR A 109 15.18 9.86 -9.92
N ARG A 110 16.02 10.90 -9.87
CA ARG A 110 15.73 12.14 -9.14
C ARG A 110 14.74 13.02 -9.91
N PHE A 111 13.77 13.61 -9.23
CA PHE A 111 12.96 14.71 -9.76
C PHE A 111 12.93 15.92 -8.83
N ASP A 112 12.52 17.07 -9.37
CA ASP A 112 12.59 18.34 -8.65
C ASP A 112 11.60 18.41 -7.48
N LYS A 113 11.99 19.19 -6.46
CA LYS A 113 11.17 19.47 -5.29
C LYS A 113 9.77 19.96 -5.66
N ARG A 114 8.77 19.43 -4.98
CA ARG A 114 7.36 19.76 -5.12
C ARG A 114 6.93 20.69 -3.98
N THR A 115 5.90 21.50 -4.20
CA THR A 115 5.40 22.48 -3.21
C THR A 115 4.26 21.90 -2.36
N GLN A 116 3.74 20.75 -2.75
CA GLN A 116 2.69 20.02 -2.07
C GLN A 116 3.14 19.58 -0.67
N THR A 117 2.33 19.85 0.33
CA THR A 117 2.53 19.37 1.70
C THR A 117 1.73 18.10 2.01
N SER A 118 0.78 17.74 1.15
CA SER A 118 0.05 16.48 1.22
C SER A 118 -0.40 16.01 -0.16
N TRP A 119 -0.61 14.70 -0.28
CA TRP A 119 -0.87 14.03 -1.54
C TRP A 119 -2.05 13.06 -1.42
N SER A 120 -2.97 13.12 -2.38
CA SER A 120 -3.97 12.07 -2.59
C SER A 120 -3.40 10.94 -3.44
N ALA A 121 -3.99 9.73 -3.33
CA ALA A 121 -3.62 8.59 -4.17
C ALA A 121 -3.69 8.90 -5.67
N LYS A 122 -4.69 9.69 -6.09
CA LYS A 122 -4.84 10.11 -7.50
C LYS A 122 -3.69 11.02 -7.97
N GLU A 123 -3.28 11.98 -7.15
CA GLU A 123 -2.14 12.86 -7.49
C GLU A 123 -0.83 12.07 -7.58
N LEU A 124 -0.62 11.12 -6.66
CA LEU A 124 0.55 10.25 -6.66
C LEU A 124 0.57 9.33 -7.89
N ASN A 125 -0.58 8.76 -8.26
CA ASN A 125 -0.67 7.94 -9.47
C ASN A 125 -0.33 8.75 -10.74
N SER A 126 -0.84 9.99 -10.83
CA SER A 126 -0.47 10.90 -11.92
C SER A 126 1.02 11.24 -11.91
N LEU A 127 1.64 11.37 -10.74
CA LEU A 127 3.06 11.64 -10.60
C LEU A 127 3.93 10.48 -11.13
N PHE A 128 3.55 9.22 -10.88
CA PHE A 128 4.22 8.07 -11.52
C PHE A 128 4.18 8.17 -13.04
N SER A 129 3.02 8.47 -13.62
CA SER A 129 2.89 8.66 -15.07
C SER A 129 3.71 9.84 -15.59
N GLU A 130 3.77 10.96 -14.86
CA GLU A 130 4.58 12.14 -15.21
C GLU A 130 6.08 11.79 -15.25
N LEU A 131 6.54 10.99 -14.31
CA LEU A 131 7.95 10.58 -14.19
C LEU A 131 8.33 9.47 -15.18
N GLY A 132 7.37 8.96 -15.95
CA GLY A 132 7.61 7.91 -16.95
C GLY A 132 7.78 6.52 -16.33
N ALA A 133 7.08 6.26 -15.21
CA ALA A 133 7.02 4.93 -14.61
C ALA A 133 6.57 3.88 -15.64
N LYS A 134 7.24 2.74 -15.63
CA LYS A 134 6.97 1.66 -16.57
C LYS A 134 5.78 0.83 -16.11
N GLU A 135 5.11 0.21 -17.06
CA GLU A 135 4.03 -0.73 -16.79
C GLU A 135 4.52 -2.16 -16.96
N ALA A 136 4.00 -3.07 -16.12
CA ALA A 136 4.21 -4.51 -16.31
C ALA A 136 3.66 -4.97 -17.66
N ASN A 137 4.30 -5.96 -18.25
CA ASN A 137 3.83 -6.61 -19.48
C ASN A 137 3.68 -8.12 -19.27
N SER A 138 3.43 -8.87 -20.35
CA SER A 138 3.11 -10.29 -20.25
C SER A 138 4.23 -11.18 -19.68
N ASN A 139 5.49 -10.71 -19.69
CA ASN A 139 6.66 -11.48 -19.25
C ASN A 139 7.64 -10.67 -18.35
N GLN A 140 7.35 -9.40 -18.08
CA GLN A 140 8.14 -8.55 -17.20
C GLN A 140 7.23 -7.92 -16.14
N GLY A 141 7.52 -8.19 -14.87
CA GLY A 141 6.93 -7.45 -13.76
C GLY A 141 7.66 -6.13 -13.55
N ILE A 142 6.92 -5.09 -13.19
CA ILE A 142 7.46 -3.79 -12.78
C ILE A 142 6.84 -3.42 -11.44
N LEU A 143 7.67 -3.06 -10.47
CA LEU A 143 7.26 -2.35 -9.26
C LEU A 143 7.87 -0.96 -9.31
N SER A 144 7.05 0.08 -9.16
CA SER A 144 7.54 1.47 -9.19
C SER A 144 7.40 2.07 -7.81
N VAL A 145 8.52 2.51 -7.24
CA VAL A 145 8.59 3.11 -5.91
C VAL A 145 8.89 4.59 -6.04
N ILE A 146 8.18 5.45 -5.30
CA ILE A 146 8.49 6.87 -5.22
C ILE A 146 8.67 7.31 -3.76
N PHE A 147 9.74 8.05 -3.51
CA PHE A 147 9.98 8.73 -2.25
C PHE A 147 9.61 10.21 -2.40
N VAL A 148 8.65 10.67 -1.60
CA VAL A 148 8.15 12.05 -1.63
C VAL A 148 8.18 12.69 -0.25
N SER A 149 8.23 14.01 -0.22
CA SER A 149 7.91 14.80 0.97
C SER A 149 6.40 14.99 1.13
N GLY A 150 5.98 15.50 2.29
CA GLY A 150 4.58 15.67 2.65
C GLY A 150 3.92 14.43 3.27
N HIS A 151 2.59 14.46 3.33
CA HIS A 151 1.76 13.46 4.00
C HIS A 151 0.68 12.88 3.08
N PHE A 152 0.22 11.67 3.39
CA PHE A 152 -0.94 11.12 2.70
C PHE A 152 -2.20 11.91 3.07
N ARG A 153 -3.04 12.17 2.07
CA ARG A 153 -4.38 12.73 2.24
C ARG A 153 -5.40 11.73 1.73
N ASP A 154 -6.29 11.31 2.61
CA ASP A 154 -7.28 10.28 2.30
C ASP A 154 -8.40 10.81 1.38
N ASN A 155 -9.34 9.93 1.04
CA ASN A 155 -10.47 10.27 0.17
C ASN A 155 -11.47 11.25 0.80
N ALA A 156 -11.48 11.38 2.13
CA ALA A 156 -12.26 12.40 2.83
C ALA A 156 -11.58 13.78 2.80
N GLY A 157 -10.32 13.84 2.36
CA GLY A 157 -9.51 15.04 2.31
C GLY A 157 -8.72 15.29 3.59
N GLU A 158 -8.71 14.35 4.54
CA GLU A 158 -8.01 14.47 5.81
C GLU A 158 -6.55 14.07 5.66
N VAL A 159 -5.66 14.83 6.30
CA VAL A 159 -4.21 14.58 6.27
C VAL A 159 -3.84 13.55 7.33
N GLN A 160 -3.29 12.43 6.87
CA GLN A 160 -2.90 11.30 7.69
C GLN A 160 -1.43 11.42 8.10
N GLU A 161 -1.17 12.21 9.15
CA GLU A 161 0.17 12.58 9.64
C GLU A 161 1.07 11.39 10.02
N GLY A 162 0.48 10.23 10.30
CA GLY A 162 1.17 9.02 10.75
C GLY A 162 1.48 7.99 9.67
N VAL A 163 0.94 8.16 8.46
CA VAL A 163 1.07 7.19 7.35
C VAL A 163 2.46 7.30 6.74
N LEU A 164 3.21 6.20 6.76
CA LEU A 164 4.61 6.16 6.31
C LEU A 164 4.75 5.86 4.82
N GLY A 165 3.80 5.12 4.28
CA GLY A 165 3.74 4.75 2.88
C GLY A 165 2.34 4.28 2.50
N ILE A 166 2.12 4.14 1.19
CA ILE A 166 0.91 3.54 0.63
C ILE A 166 1.26 2.77 -0.63
N HIS A 167 0.50 1.73 -0.91
CA HIS A 167 0.33 1.16 -2.24
C HIS A 167 -0.93 1.76 -2.90
N ILE A 168 -0.83 2.10 -4.18
CA ILE A 168 -1.98 2.58 -4.95
C ILE A 168 -2.72 1.37 -5.53
N THR A 169 -3.85 1.04 -4.93
CA THR A 169 -4.69 -0.10 -5.32
C THR A 169 -5.02 -0.15 -6.80
N GLY A 170 -4.86 -1.33 -7.40
CA GLY A 170 -5.04 -1.59 -8.82
C GLY A 170 -3.77 -1.42 -9.65
N THR A 171 -2.66 -1.00 -9.04
CA THR A 171 -1.37 -0.70 -9.69
C THR A 171 -0.22 -1.42 -8.99
N THR A 172 1.01 -1.22 -9.48
CA THR A 172 2.25 -1.66 -8.83
C THR A 172 3.03 -0.50 -8.20
N HIS A 173 2.33 0.61 -7.94
CA HIS A 173 2.90 1.85 -7.45
C HIS A 173 2.94 1.89 -5.92
N ILE A 174 4.12 2.14 -5.37
CA ILE A 174 4.39 2.23 -3.93
C ILE A 174 4.96 3.61 -3.62
N VAL A 175 4.38 4.30 -2.63
CA VAL A 175 4.78 5.65 -2.21
C VAL A 175 5.31 5.59 -0.80
N ILE A 176 6.44 6.26 -0.54
CA ILE A 176 7.02 6.44 0.79
C ILE A 176 7.08 7.93 1.13
N PHE A 177 6.54 8.30 2.28
CA PHE A 177 6.50 9.68 2.77
C PHE A 177 7.71 9.99 3.67
N LYS A 178 8.75 10.58 3.07
CA LYS A 178 10.04 10.85 3.72
C LYS A 178 9.95 11.79 4.90
N ASP A 179 8.97 12.70 4.94
CA ASP A 179 8.81 13.60 6.09
C ASP A 179 8.42 12.84 7.36
N VAL A 180 7.63 11.78 7.24
CA VAL A 180 7.25 10.93 8.38
C VAL A 180 8.44 10.07 8.83
N ILE A 181 9.21 9.52 7.87
CA ILE A 181 10.44 8.78 8.15
C ILE A 181 11.51 9.65 8.83
N LYS A 182 11.71 10.89 8.38
CA LYS A 182 12.62 11.84 9.01
C LYS A 182 12.20 12.23 10.43
N LYS A 183 10.89 12.27 10.71
CA LYS A 183 10.39 12.43 12.10
C LYS A 183 10.84 11.24 12.97
N ILE A 184 10.87 10.01 12.45
CA ILE A 184 11.44 8.84 13.17
C ILE A 184 12.94 9.04 13.41
N GLU A 185 13.69 9.43 12.38
CA GLU A 185 15.15 9.67 12.53
C GLU A 185 15.46 10.72 13.60
N ALA A 186 14.63 11.76 13.70
CA ALA A 186 14.80 12.82 14.70
C ALA A 186 14.43 12.39 16.12
N SER A 187 13.43 11.51 16.30
CA SER A 187 12.98 11.04 17.62
C SER A 187 13.73 9.81 18.13
N GLU A 188 14.24 9.00 17.20
CA GLU A 188 14.94 7.75 17.45
C GLU A 188 16.39 7.85 16.95
N ASN A 189 17.02 6.72 16.65
CA ASN A 189 18.31 6.71 15.97
C ASN A 189 18.13 6.45 14.47
N THR A 190 19.14 6.83 13.70
CA THR A 190 19.14 6.65 12.24
C THR A 190 18.97 5.18 11.81
N TRP A 191 19.41 4.19 12.60
CA TRP A 191 19.19 2.78 12.24
C TRP A 191 17.71 2.42 12.23
N VAL A 192 16.96 2.84 13.25
CA VAL A 192 15.51 2.62 13.33
C VAL A 192 14.83 3.22 12.11
N ALA A 193 15.14 4.48 11.76
CA ALA A 193 14.54 5.13 10.59
C ALA A 193 14.83 4.40 9.27
N ARG A 194 16.07 3.92 9.07
CA ARG A 194 16.46 3.16 7.88
C ARG A 194 15.71 1.82 7.78
N PHE A 195 15.62 1.08 8.88
CA PHE A 195 14.87 -0.18 8.91
C PHE A 195 13.35 0.02 8.81
N SER A 196 12.82 1.11 9.37
CA SER A 196 11.42 1.52 9.19
C SER A 196 11.12 1.74 7.71
N GLU A 197 11.92 2.55 7.01
CA GLU A 197 11.72 2.81 5.58
C GLU A 197 11.67 1.51 4.76
N GLN A 198 12.60 0.59 5.01
CA GLN A 198 12.65 -0.70 4.31
C GLN A 198 11.48 -1.61 4.67
N SER A 199 11.01 -1.58 5.92
CA SER A 199 9.86 -2.42 6.32
C SER A 199 8.54 -1.90 5.79
N VAL A 200 8.39 -0.58 5.61
CA VAL A 200 7.24 0.02 4.90
C VAL A 200 7.24 -0.47 3.45
N LEU A 201 8.39 -0.45 2.75
CA LEU A 201 8.47 -1.01 1.40
C LEU A 201 8.03 -2.48 1.35
N VAL A 202 8.44 -3.28 2.34
CA VAL A 202 8.01 -4.70 2.43
C VAL A 202 6.51 -4.82 2.69
N HIS A 203 5.94 -3.96 3.53
CA HIS A 203 4.49 -3.91 3.77
C HIS A 203 3.72 -3.57 2.48
N GLU A 204 4.08 -2.47 1.83
CA GLU A 204 3.38 -2.00 0.63
C GLU A 204 3.54 -2.95 -0.56
N VAL A 205 4.68 -3.63 -0.71
CA VAL A 205 4.82 -4.66 -1.74
C VAL A 205 3.96 -5.88 -1.45
N GLY A 206 3.70 -6.18 -0.18
CA GLY A 206 2.71 -7.19 0.22
C GLY A 206 1.33 -6.85 -0.33
N HIS A 207 0.86 -5.60 -0.14
CA HIS A 207 -0.40 -5.14 -0.73
C HIS A 207 -0.36 -5.13 -2.26
N ALA A 208 0.72 -4.65 -2.88
CA ALA A 208 0.87 -4.61 -4.34
C ALA A 208 0.86 -6.02 -4.96
N LEU A 209 1.34 -7.03 -4.22
CA LEU A 209 1.28 -8.45 -4.61
C LEU A 209 0.00 -9.14 -4.15
N GLY A 210 -0.97 -8.39 -3.62
CA GLY A 210 -2.33 -8.85 -3.33
C GLY A 210 -2.48 -9.64 -2.03
N LEU A 211 -1.50 -9.58 -1.11
CA LEU A 211 -1.59 -10.26 0.18
C LEU A 211 -2.81 -9.85 1.00
N VAL A 212 -3.22 -10.76 1.89
CA VAL A 212 -4.32 -10.60 2.84
C VAL A 212 -5.64 -10.24 2.15
N ASN A 213 -6.13 -11.15 1.29
CA ASN A 213 -7.43 -11.00 0.64
C ASN A 213 -7.55 -9.74 -0.27
N ASN A 214 -6.43 -9.10 -0.63
CA ASN A 214 -6.37 -7.97 -1.56
C ASN A 214 -6.15 -8.41 -3.03
N GLY A 215 -6.64 -9.59 -3.40
CA GLY A 215 -6.50 -10.18 -4.74
C GLY A 215 -5.92 -11.59 -4.71
N LEU A 216 -5.00 -11.89 -3.78
CA LEU A 216 -4.64 -13.26 -3.45
C LEU A 216 -5.66 -13.84 -2.47
N ARG A 217 -6.08 -15.08 -2.74
CA ARG A 217 -6.96 -15.80 -1.83
C ARG A 217 -6.15 -16.32 -0.66
N MET A 218 -6.63 -16.05 0.55
CA MET A 218 -6.04 -16.62 1.75
C MET A 218 -6.12 -18.15 1.77
N THR A 219 -5.03 -18.81 2.15
CA THR A 219 -4.95 -20.26 2.38
C THR A 219 -5.66 -20.65 3.67
N ILE A 220 -5.56 -19.81 4.70
CA ILE A 220 -6.28 -19.89 5.98
C ILE A 220 -6.69 -18.47 6.41
N ASP A 221 -7.76 -18.32 7.19
CA ASP A 221 -8.21 -16.99 7.65
C ASP A 221 -7.19 -16.36 8.60
N HIS A 222 -6.53 -15.30 8.15
CA HIS A 222 -5.60 -14.48 8.96
C HIS A 222 -5.84 -12.97 8.77
N GLN A 223 -6.94 -12.58 8.11
CA GLN A 223 -7.29 -11.18 7.93
C GLN A 223 -7.79 -10.56 9.25
N ASP A 224 -7.26 -9.39 9.57
CA ASP A 224 -7.83 -8.48 10.56
C ASP A 224 -9.02 -7.74 9.92
N LYS A 225 -10.22 -8.30 10.11
CA LYS A 225 -11.45 -7.79 9.49
C LYS A 225 -11.84 -6.38 9.94
N GLU A 226 -11.30 -5.89 11.06
CA GLU A 226 -11.53 -4.52 11.53
C GLU A 226 -10.62 -3.52 10.81
N HIS A 227 -9.47 -3.98 10.29
CA HIS A 227 -8.44 -3.14 9.72
C HIS A 227 -8.20 -3.42 8.23
N GLY A 228 -9.20 -3.91 7.48
CA GLY A 228 -9.09 -4.07 6.02
C GLY A 228 -8.17 -5.22 5.61
N ASP A 229 -7.28 -4.99 4.65
CA ASP A 229 -6.44 -6.02 4.03
C ASP A 229 -5.12 -6.24 4.80
N HIS A 230 -5.22 -6.33 6.13
CA HIS A 230 -4.08 -6.51 7.03
C HIS A 230 -4.13 -7.87 7.74
N CYS A 231 -2.95 -8.40 8.06
CA CYS A 231 -2.83 -9.65 8.81
C CYS A 231 -3.15 -9.41 10.29
N ASN A 232 -3.79 -10.38 10.95
CA ASN A 232 -4.12 -10.33 12.38
C ASN A 232 -2.94 -10.72 13.29
N ASN A 233 -1.83 -11.19 12.71
CA ASN A 233 -0.64 -11.58 13.45
C ASN A 233 0.29 -10.37 13.67
N GLN A 234 0.43 -9.96 14.93
CA GLN A 234 1.27 -8.81 15.33
C GLN A 234 2.76 -8.96 15.00
N LYS A 235 3.22 -10.17 14.67
CA LYS A 235 4.60 -10.45 14.25
C LYS A 235 4.79 -10.44 12.74
N CYS A 236 3.72 -10.27 11.97
CA CYS A 236 3.79 -10.12 10.52
C CYS A 236 3.98 -8.65 10.15
N VAL A 237 4.80 -8.37 9.14
CA VAL A 237 4.93 -7.03 8.57
C VAL A 237 3.59 -6.49 8.07
N MET A 238 2.68 -7.36 7.60
CA MET A 238 1.32 -7.00 7.15
C MET A 238 0.35 -6.69 8.31
N TYR A 239 0.81 -6.65 9.56
CA TYR A 239 -0.02 -6.19 10.67
C TYR A 239 -0.33 -4.69 10.54
N TRP A 240 -1.60 -4.30 10.71
CA TRP A 240 -2.08 -2.95 10.41
C TRP A 240 -1.29 -1.83 11.10
N LEU A 241 -0.83 -2.05 12.36
CA LEU A 241 -0.06 -1.03 13.08
C LEU A 241 1.27 -0.66 12.40
N ASN A 242 1.75 -1.49 11.48
CA ASN A 242 2.98 -1.23 10.74
C ASN A 242 2.79 -0.20 9.60
N GLU A 243 1.56 0.19 9.26
CA GLU A 243 1.26 1.31 8.34
C GLU A 243 1.53 2.67 9.00
N GLY A 244 1.45 2.69 10.34
CA GLY A 244 1.57 3.87 11.18
C GLY A 244 2.93 3.99 11.86
N ARG A 245 3.41 5.23 11.97
CA ARG A 245 4.70 5.57 12.60
C ARG A 245 4.95 4.85 13.93
N ASP A 246 4.02 4.96 14.87
CA ASP A 246 4.25 4.53 16.25
C ASP A 246 4.25 2.99 16.38
N GLY A 247 3.40 2.31 15.61
CA GLY A 247 3.32 0.84 15.58
C GLY A 247 4.54 0.22 14.90
N LEU A 248 4.93 0.74 13.73
CA LEU A 248 6.09 0.25 13.01
C LEU A 248 7.38 0.36 13.83
N GLN A 249 7.59 1.47 14.56
CA GLN A 249 8.77 1.61 15.40
C GLN A 249 8.93 0.47 16.40
N GLN A 250 7.82 0.01 17.00
CA GLN A 250 7.86 -1.11 17.93
C GLN A 250 8.22 -2.41 17.22
N PHE A 251 7.60 -2.67 16.06
CA PHE A 251 7.91 -3.83 15.23
C PHE A 251 9.39 -3.89 14.84
N ILE A 252 9.99 -2.76 14.42
CA ILE A 252 11.41 -2.68 14.06
C ILE A 252 12.32 -2.98 15.25
N ARG A 253 12.01 -2.46 16.44
CA ARG A 253 12.81 -2.74 17.65
C ARG A 253 12.85 -4.23 17.96
N ASP A 254 11.69 -4.87 17.89
CA ASP A 254 11.58 -6.31 18.14
C ASP A 254 12.31 -7.10 17.04
N TYR A 255 12.14 -6.71 15.78
CA TYR A 255 12.82 -7.31 14.63
C TYR A 255 14.36 -7.25 14.73
N ILE A 256 14.93 -6.06 14.97
CA ILE A 256 16.39 -5.87 15.11
C ILE A 256 16.96 -6.78 16.21
N SER A 257 16.19 -7.07 17.26
CA SER A 257 16.62 -7.97 18.33
C SER A 257 16.65 -9.44 17.93
N THR A 258 15.82 -9.86 16.97
CA THR A 258 15.72 -11.26 16.52
C THR A 258 16.70 -11.61 15.41
N GLY A 259 17.01 -10.65 14.52
CA GLY A 259 17.91 -10.87 13.38
C GLY A 259 17.35 -11.75 12.26
N ASN A 260 16.06 -12.09 12.28
CA ASN A 260 15.39 -12.73 11.14
C ASN A 260 15.50 -11.82 9.91
N GLU A 261 15.51 -12.33 8.68
CA GLU A 261 15.58 -11.45 7.48
C GLU A 261 14.24 -11.36 6.73
N VAL A 262 13.38 -12.36 6.93
CA VAL A 262 12.02 -12.41 6.41
C VAL A 262 11.07 -11.94 7.51
N ILE A 263 10.24 -10.96 7.19
CA ILE A 263 9.33 -10.27 8.13
C ILE A 263 7.85 -10.48 7.78
N PHE A 264 7.54 -11.16 6.68
CA PHE A 264 6.24 -11.82 6.52
C PHE A 264 6.15 -13.02 7.46
N ASP A 265 4.95 -13.28 7.98
CA ASP A 265 4.69 -14.54 8.66
C ASP A 265 4.38 -15.67 7.66
N ASP A 266 4.33 -16.90 8.18
CA ASP A 266 4.06 -18.09 7.37
C ASP A 266 2.68 -18.04 6.70
N GLN A 267 1.68 -17.37 7.28
CA GLN A 267 0.33 -17.34 6.72
C GLN A 267 0.28 -16.45 5.46
N CYS A 268 0.88 -15.27 5.53
CA CYS A 268 1.04 -14.37 4.39
C CYS A 268 1.92 -14.98 3.30
N LEU A 269 3.04 -15.61 3.67
CA LEU A 269 3.88 -16.30 2.69
C LEU A 269 3.11 -17.43 2.00
N ASN A 270 2.38 -18.24 2.76
CA ASN A 270 1.59 -19.34 2.20
C ASN A 270 0.55 -18.88 1.18
N ASP A 271 -0.04 -17.69 1.32
CA ASP A 271 -0.99 -17.16 0.33
C ASP A 271 -0.34 -16.94 -1.04
N ALA A 272 0.82 -16.29 -1.05
CA ALA A 272 1.60 -16.05 -2.26
C ALA A 272 2.17 -17.35 -2.84
N HIS A 273 2.64 -18.23 -1.95
CA HIS A 273 3.34 -19.46 -2.28
C HIS A 273 2.44 -20.58 -2.85
N ASN A 274 1.13 -20.45 -2.66
CA ASN A 274 0.10 -21.38 -3.13
C ASN A 274 -0.89 -20.74 -4.12
N HIS A 275 -0.57 -19.55 -4.64
CA HIS A 275 -1.28 -18.90 -5.74
C HIS A 275 -0.92 -19.51 -7.09
#